data_AF-A0A954XRE8-F1
#
_entry.id   AF-A0A954XRE8-F1
#
_cell.length_a   1.000
_cell.length_b   1.000
_cell.length_c   1.000
_cell.angle_alpha   90.00
_cell.angle_beta   90.00
_cell.angle_gamma   90.00
#
_symmetry.space_group_name_H-M   'P 1'
#
loop_
_entity.id
_entity.type
_entity.pdbx_description
1 polymer ?
#
loop_
_entity_poly.entity_id
_entity_poly.type
_entity_poly.pdbx_seq_one_letter_code
_entity_poly.pdbx_strand_id
1 'polypeptide(L)'
;MIHTARQSGKFIKLVRALRVLLPDLPVDVETVAVGILERLWHVTIASTPRGDIGRLSDEIIAESVGWFGEPKLLIETLCDANWLDRDVQHRLLVHGWEDHAPGYVKKNIARKGGFVSQNAAQVGSSEEGCDTKLAQLSQNARTPNQTKPNQTKPPPPTPSENAGTASTRSWGGVGGDLLAKGVKQAQAAIDSAQRFGCSIAQVDACIAHHAAHPEWGPGVLYNRLVNLRPDQDPLHPNLWPNPGPAPPQTPAEHRAEVERQQQALKAERERIEAEQAASEQRYQQLEARHGDVLDALDQQGIIELIKQAQPDGPEFLIRRYRQQGLTATLRLTLLDALEAECQSTVIEENAL
;
A
#
# COMPACT_ATOMS: atom_id res chain seq x y z
N MET A 1 -3.03 5.52 0.66
CA MET A 1 -3.62 6.74 0.05
C MET A 1 -2.90 7.99 0.51
N ILE A 2 -2.48 8.87 -0.41
CA ILE A 2 -2.04 10.23 -0.04
C ILE A 2 -3.29 10.98 0.47
N HIS A 3 -3.22 11.63 1.64
CA HIS A 3 -4.37 12.27 2.29
C HIS A 3 -5.13 13.27 1.39
N THR A 4 -4.46 13.83 0.38
CA THR A 4 -5.03 14.76 -0.60
C THR A 4 -5.94 14.08 -1.63
N ALA A 5 -5.83 12.77 -1.83
CA ALA A 5 -6.63 12.03 -2.82
C ALA A 5 -8.13 12.11 -2.52
N ARG A 6 -8.53 12.00 -1.25
CA ARG A 6 -9.95 12.10 -0.83
C ARG A 6 -10.58 13.46 -1.10
N GLN A 7 -9.77 14.51 -1.17
CA GLN A 7 -10.23 15.88 -1.44
C GLN A 7 -10.20 16.22 -2.94
N SER A 8 -9.72 15.30 -3.78
CA SER A 8 -9.59 15.55 -5.22
C SER A 8 -10.95 15.47 -5.94
N GLY A 9 -11.11 16.27 -6.99
CA GLY A 9 -12.28 16.18 -7.87
C GLY A 9 -12.45 14.79 -8.51
N LYS A 10 -11.34 14.06 -8.74
CA LYS A 10 -11.33 12.67 -9.25
C LYS A 10 -11.99 11.70 -8.28
N PHE A 11 -11.68 11.85 -6.99
CA PHE A 11 -12.31 11.04 -5.94
C PHE A 11 -13.81 11.32 -5.83
N ILE A 12 -14.20 12.60 -5.83
CA ILE A 12 -15.62 12.98 -5.79
C ILE A 12 -16.38 12.40 -6.99
N LYS A 13 -15.79 12.42 -8.20
CA LYS A 13 -16.38 11.78 -9.39
C LYS A 13 -16.58 10.29 -9.20
N LEU A 14 -15.56 9.58 -8.71
CA LEU A 14 -15.64 8.14 -8.44
C LEU A 14 -16.74 7.83 -7.42
N VAL A 15 -16.79 8.55 -6.30
CA VAL A 15 -17.82 8.36 -5.26
C VAL A 15 -19.23 8.57 -5.82
N ARG A 16 -19.43 9.58 -6.69
CA ARG A 16 -20.73 9.82 -7.34
C ARG A 16 -21.13 8.68 -8.26
N ALA A 17 -20.21 8.15 -9.05
CA ALA A 17 -20.48 7.02 -9.94
C ALA A 17 -20.81 5.76 -9.13
N LEU A 18 -19.98 5.41 -8.13
CA LEU A 18 -20.20 4.25 -7.28
C LEU A 18 -21.51 4.32 -6.49
N ARG A 19 -21.97 5.51 -6.11
CA ARG A 19 -23.26 5.69 -5.42
C ARG A 19 -24.45 5.28 -6.28
N VAL A 20 -24.36 5.48 -7.60
CA VAL A 20 -25.39 5.02 -8.54
C VAL A 20 -25.31 3.52 -8.74
N LEU A 21 -24.10 2.96 -8.78
CA LEU A 21 -23.88 1.54 -9.01
C LEU A 21 -24.20 0.66 -7.78
N LEU A 22 -24.09 1.22 -6.57
CA LEU A 22 -24.20 0.50 -5.31
C LEU A 22 -25.18 1.20 -4.34
N PRO A 23 -26.49 1.20 -4.63
CA PRO A 23 -27.47 2.02 -3.89
C PRO A 23 -27.76 1.53 -2.45
N ASP A 24 -27.50 0.25 -2.13
CA ASP A 24 -27.95 -0.38 -0.88
C ASP A 24 -26.80 -0.97 -0.05
N LEU A 25 -25.67 -0.27 0.01
CA LEU A 25 -24.53 -0.72 0.81
C LEU A 25 -24.74 -0.49 2.31
N PRO A 26 -24.34 -1.45 3.18
CA PRO A 26 -24.31 -1.26 4.62
C PRO A 26 -23.13 -0.39 5.10
N VAL A 27 -22.35 0.15 4.16
CA VAL A 27 -21.17 0.99 4.40
C VAL A 27 -21.22 2.21 3.48
N ASP A 28 -20.57 3.30 3.87
CA ASP A 28 -20.56 4.49 3.04
C ASP A 28 -19.75 4.29 1.75
N VAL A 29 -20.20 4.92 0.67
CA VAL A 29 -19.60 4.78 -0.66
C VAL A 29 -18.17 5.33 -0.71
N GLU A 30 -17.81 6.29 0.16
CA GLU A 30 -16.43 6.78 0.20
C GLU A 30 -15.48 5.71 0.73
N THR A 31 -15.87 4.97 1.77
CA THR A 31 -15.12 3.84 2.31
C THR A 31 -14.92 2.77 1.24
N VAL A 32 -15.95 2.48 0.43
CA VAL A 32 -15.81 1.56 -0.71
C VAL A 32 -14.85 2.11 -1.77
N ALA A 33 -14.96 3.39 -2.13
CA ALA A 33 -14.06 4.02 -3.09
C ALA A 33 -12.60 3.99 -2.61
N VAL A 34 -12.35 4.23 -1.32
CA VAL A 34 -11.02 4.09 -0.71
C VAL A 34 -10.52 2.66 -0.81
N GLY A 35 -11.34 1.68 -0.45
CA GLY A 35 -10.99 0.26 -0.54
C GLY A 35 -10.60 -0.17 -1.95
N ILE A 36 -11.38 0.24 -2.95
CA ILE A 36 -11.09 -0.03 -4.37
C ILE A 36 -9.74 0.57 -4.77
N LEU A 37 -9.49 1.85 -4.46
CA LEU A 37 -8.26 2.52 -4.86
C LEU A 37 -7.02 1.99 -4.14
N GLU A 38 -7.11 1.68 -2.84
CA GLU A 38 -5.98 1.10 -2.09
C GLU A 38 -5.62 -0.28 -2.65
N ARG A 39 -6.61 -1.12 -2.92
CA ARG A 39 -6.38 -2.44 -3.53
C ARG A 39 -5.85 -2.32 -4.95
N LEU A 40 -6.32 -1.34 -5.72
CA LEU A 40 -5.81 -1.05 -7.07
C LEU A 40 -4.31 -0.71 -7.02
N TRP A 41 -3.88 0.10 -6.04
CA TRP A 41 -2.46 0.39 -5.86
C TRP A 41 -1.67 -0.82 -5.40
N HIS A 42 -2.21 -1.65 -4.49
CA HIS A 42 -1.53 -2.88 -4.08
C HIS A 42 -1.26 -3.82 -5.26
N VAL A 43 -2.26 -4.06 -6.12
CA VAL A 43 -2.04 -4.90 -7.31
C VAL A 43 -1.09 -4.25 -8.32
N THR A 44 -1.14 -2.93 -8.46
CA THR A 44 -0.19 -2.19 -9.32
C THR A 44 1.25 -2.35 -8.83
N ILE A 45 1.47 -2.19 -7.53
CA ILE A 45 2.79 -2.36 -6.91
C ILE A 45 3.34 -3.78 -7.15
N ALA A 46 2.50 -4.79 -6.95
CA ALA A 46 2.90 -6.18 -6.99
C ALA A 46 3.17 -6.68 -8.41
N SER A 47 2.28 -6.34 -9.35
CA SER A 47 2.24 -6.98 -10.67
C SER A 47 2.66 -6.05 -11.81
N THR A 48 2.37 -4.76 -11.72
CA THR A 48 2.59 -3.78 -12.80
C THR A 48 3.22 -2.49 -12.26
N PRO A 49 4.41 -2.59 -11.62
CA PRO A 49 4.98 -1.49 -10.84
C PRO A 49 5.22 -0.23 -11.68
N ARG A 50 5.39 -0.36 -13.00
CA ARG A 50 5.57 0.79 -13.91
C ARG A 50 4.27 1.56 -14.20
N GLY A 51 3.12 1.07 -13.72
CA GLY A 51 1.80 1.68 -13.92
C GLY A 51 1.02 1.10 -15.10
N ASP A 52 1.59 0.16 -15.86
CA ASP A 52 1.02 -0.52 -17.02
C ASP A 52 0.01 -1.62 -16.65
N ILE A 53 -1.01 -1.26 -15.87
CA ILE A 53 -1.97 -2.19 -15.27
C ILE A 53 -2.79 -2.99 -16.29
N GLY A 54 -2.93 -2.51 -17.53
CA GLY A 54 -3.65 -3.20 -18.59
C GLY A 54 -3.03 -4.52 -19.06
N ARG A 55 -1.87 -4.91 -18.52
CA ARG A 55 -1.32 -6.28 -18.60
C ARG A 55 -2.18 -7.32 -17.88
N LEU A 56 -2.94 -6.89 -16.88
CA LEU A 56 -3.95 -7.70 -16.21
C LEU A 56 -5.26 -7.60 -16.99
N SER A 57 -6.08 -8.64 -17.02
CA SER A 57 -7.43 -8.56 -17.62
C SER A 57 -8.39 -7.77 -16.72
N ASP A 58 -9.55 -7.38 -17.25
CA ASP A 58 -10.53 -6.61 -16.48
C ASP A 58 -11.07 -7.42 -15.31
N GLU A 59 -11.24 -8.73 -15.49
CA GLU A 59 -11.65 -9.69 -14.45
C GLU A 59 -10.62 -9.75 -13.32
N ILE A 60 -9.33 -9.85 -13.65
CA ILE A 60 -8.25 -9.89 -12.65
C ILE A 60 -8.17 -8.57 -11.88
N ILE A 61 -8.35 -7.43 -12.56
CA ILE A 61 -8.37 -6.12 -11.90
C ILE A 61 -9.57 -6.04 -10.96
N ALA A 62 -10.76 -6.42 -11.42
CA ALA A 62 -11.99 -6.41 -10.62
C ALA A 62 -11.86 -7.29 -9.37
N GLU A 63 -11.39 -8.53 -9.51
CA GLU A 63 -11.16 -9.45 -8.40
C GLU A 63 -10.11 -8.90 -7.42
N SER A 64 -9.00 -8.36 -7.95
CA SER A 64 -7.91 -7.79 -7.15
C SER A 64 -8.39 -6.63 -6.26
N VAL A 65 -9.35 -5.83 -6.74
CA VAL A 65 -9.95 -4.74 -5.95
C VAL A 65 -11.19 -5.13 -5.16
N GLY A 66 -11.66 -6.38 -5.28
CA GLY A 66 -12.83 -6.89 -4.58
C GLY A 66 -14.16 -6.44 -5.16
N TRP A 67 -14.18 -6.15 -6.46
CA TRP A 67 -15.39 -5.83 -7.19
C TRP A 67 -16.09 -7.11 -7.65
N PHE A 68 -17.31 -7.33 -7.15
CA PHE A 68 -18.14 -8.48 -7.50
C PHE A 68 -19.18 -8.19 -8.59
N GLY A 69 -19.21 -6.95 -9.11
CA GLY A 69 -20.07 -6.57 -10.23
C GLY A 69 -19.42 -6.87 -11.58
N GLU A 70 -19.99 -6.31 -12.65
CA GLU A 70 -19.45 -6.48 -14.00
C GLU A 70 -18.07 -5.77 -14.11
N PRO A 71 -17.00 -6.48 -14.55
CA PRO A 71 -15.64 -5.93 -14.58
C PRO A 71 -15.47 -4.71 -15.50
N LYS A 72 -16.05 -4.73 -16.71
CA LYS A 72 -15.91 -3.64 -17.67
C LYS A 72 -16.50 -2.34 -17.14
N LEU A 73 -17.61 -2.40 -16.41
CA LEU A 73 -18.28 -1.28 -15.76
C LEU A 73 -17.40 -0.64 -14.69
N LEU A 74 -16.67 -1.45 -13.90
CA LEU A 74 -15.67 -0.93 -12.97
C LEU A 74 -14.57 -0.18 -13.73
N ILE A 75 -14.02 -0.79 -14.79
CA ILE A 75 -12.94 -0.19 -15.57
C ILE A 75 -13.38 1.12 -16.22
N GLU A 76 -14.56 1.15 -16.84
CA GLU A 76 -15.17 2.36 -17.39
C GLU A 76 -15.36 3.43 -16.31
N THR A 77 -15.87 3.06 -15.14
CA THR A 77 -16.05 3.98 -14.01
C THR A 77 -14.72 4.58 -13.53
N LEU A 78 -13.66 3.76 -13.46
CA LEU A 78 -12.32 4.21 -13.07
C LEU A 78 -11.68 5.10 -14.15
N CYS A 79 -11.96 4.86 -15.42
CA CYS A 79 -11.50 5.70 -16.53
C CYS A 79 -12.21 7.06 -16.52
N ASP A 80 -13.54 7.07 -16.40
CA ASP A 80 -14.35 8.30 -16.38
C ASP A 80 -14.02 9.21 -15.17
N ALA A 81 -13.60 8.59 -14.06
CA ALA A 81 -13.13 9.29 -12.87
C ALA A 81 -11.66 9.73 -12.95
N ASN A 82 -10.94 9.42 -14.04
CA ASN A 82 -9.51 9.68 -14.24
C ASN A 82 -8.59 9.01 -13.19
N TRP A 83 -8.93 7.79 -12.79
CA TRP A 83 -8.05 6.92 -12.00
C TRP A 83 -7.26 5.94 -12.87
N LEU A 84 -7.83 5.58 -14.01
CA LEU A 84 -7.17 4.83 -15.07
C LEU A 84 -7.22 5.64 -16.37
N ASP A 85 -6.18 5.50 -17.19
CA ASP A 85 -6.15 6.08 -18.52
C ASP A 85 -6.11 4.95 -19.57
N ARG A 86 -6.86 5.11 -20.67
CA ARG A 86 -6.79 4.20 -21.82
C ARG A 86 -5.49 4.43 -22.58
N ASP A 87 -4.74 3.38 -22.87
CA ASP A 87 -3.48 3.50 -23.59
C ASP A 87 -3.42 2.55 -24.79
N VAL A 88 -2.84 3.01 -25.90
CA VAL A 88 -2.80 2.25 -27.15
C VAL A 88 -1.86 1.05 -27.04
N GLN A 89 -0.75 1.17 -26.31
CA GLN A 89 0.26 0.12 -26.19
C GLN A 89 0.01 -0.81 -25.00
N HIS A 90 -0.45 -0.24 -23.89
CA HIS A 90 -0.57 -0.93 -22.61
C HIS A 90 -2.01 -1.18 -22.16
N ARG A 91 -3.00 -0.80 -22.98
CA ARG A 91 -4.45 -0.92 -22.75
C ARG A 91 -4.97 -0.01 -21.63
N LEU A 92 -4.39 -0.09 -20.44
CA LEU A 92 -4.73 0.71 -19.26
C LEU A 92 -3.47 1.13 -18.51
N LEU A 93 -3.40 2.39 -18.12
CA LEU A 93 -2.39 2.94 -17.22
C LEU A 93 -3.05 3.45 -15.94
N VAL A 94 -2.34 3.36 -14.82
CA VAL A 94 -2.77 4.02 -13.58
C VAL A 94 -2.44 5.50 -13.68
N HIS A 95 -3.47 6.34 -13.62
CA HIS A 95 -3.33 7.77 -13.82
C HIS A 95 -2.50 8.40 -12.69
N GLY A 96 -1.44 9.15 -13.05
CA GLY A 96 -0.55 9.82 -12.09
C GLY A 96 0.18 8.85 -11.15
N TRP A 97 0.48 7.64 -11.62
CA TRP A 97 1.09 6.61 -10.78
C TRP A 97 2.43 7.05 -10.19
N GLU A 98 3.20 7.87 -10.90
CA GLU A 98 4.44 8.46 -10.44
C GLU A 98 4.30 9.26 -9.14
N ASP A 99 3.13 9.84 -8.87
CA ASP A 99 2.82 10.56 -7.65
C ASP A 99 2.39 9.59 -6.55
N HIS A 100 1.52 8.64 -6.89
CA HIS A 100 0.88 7.70 -5.97
C HIS A 100 1.76 6.53 -5.53
N ALA A 101 2.76 6.15 -6.32
CA ALA A 101 3.64 5.02 -6.04
C ALA A 101 4.44 5.22 -4.73
N PRO A 102 4.62 4.19 -3.90
CA PRO A 102 5.50 4.29 -2.74
C PRO A 102 6.95 4.60 -3.11
N GLY A 103 7.70 5.26 -2.23
CA GLY A 103 9.08 5.67 -2.50
C GLY A 103 10.02 4.53 -2.91
N TYR A 104 9.82 3.31 -2.39
CA TYR A 104 10.61 2.14 -2.80
C TYR A 104 10.32 1.71 -4.24
N VAL A 105 9.07 1.85 -4.69
CA VAL A 105 8.63 1.57 -6.06
C VAL A 105 9.27 2.59 -7.00
N LYS A 106 9.18 3.90 -6.67
CA LYS A 106 9.83 4.98 -7.44
C LYS A 106 11.33 4.71 -7.64
N LYS A 107 12.04 4.33 -6.56
CA LYS A 107 13.49 4.01 -6.59
C LYS A 107 13.82 2.77 -7.43
N ASN A 108 13.00 1.72 -7.34
CA ASN A 108 13.24 0.46 -8.07
C ASN A 108 13.05 0.68 -9.57
N ILE A 109 12.00 1.39 -9.97
CA ILE A 109 11.64 1.55 -11.38
C ILE A 109 12.51 2.59 -12.08
N ALA A 110 13.00 3.62 -11.39
CA ALA A 110 13.96 4.57 -11.96
C ALA A 110 15.21 3.87 -12.54
N ARG A 111 15.59 2.70 -12.00
CA ARG A 111 16.70 1.88 -12.50
C ARG A 111 16.31 0.95 -13.67
N LYS A 112 15.01 0.78 -13.92
CA LYS A 112 14.43 -0.18 -14.87
C LYS A 112 13.66 0.49 -16.03
N GLY A 113 13.94 1.77 -16.29
CA GLY A 113 13.35 2.50 -17.43
C GLY A 113 12.12 3.35 -17.08
N GLY A 114 11.86 3.63 -15.81
CA GLY A 114 10.85 4.62 -15.39
C GLY A 114 9.40 4.16 -15.52
N PHE A 115 8.50 5.03 -15.06
CA PHE A 115 7.04 4.84 -15.18
C PHE A 115 6.60 4.93 -16.63
N VAL A 116 5.55 4.18 -16.98
CA VAL A 116 4.87 4.33 -18.26
C VAL A 116 3.91 5.52 -18.14
N SER A 117 3.97 6.43 -19.09
CA SER A 117 3.05 7.57 -19.19
C SER A 117 2.58 7.73 -20.63
N GLN A 118 1.34 8.19 -20.82
CA GLN A 118 0.74 8.36 -22.15
C GLN A 118 1.55 9.28 -23.09
N ASN A 119 2.42 10.12 -22.54
CA ASN A 119 3.16 11.14 -23.31
C ASN A 119 4.49 10.62 -23.91
N ALA A 120 4.88 9.37 -23.72
CA ALA A 120 6.15 8.85 -24.25
C ALA A 120 6.12 8.55 -25.77
N ALA A 121 4.93 8.43 -26.38
CA ALA A 121 4.78 7.99 -27.78
C ALA A 121 4.61 9.13 -28.81
N GLN A 122 4.68 10.40 -28.41
CA GLN A 122 4.60 11.55 -29.35
C GLN A 122 5.92 12.30 -29.58
N VAL A 123 7.07 11.71 -29.23
CA VAL A 123 8.37 12.25 -29.61
C VAL A 123 9.12 11.21 -30.44
N GLY A 124 8.86 11.24 -31.75
CA GLY A 124 9.50 10.37 -32.71
C GLY A 124 9.49 10.99 -34.10
N SER A 125 10.42 11.91 -34.37
CA SER A 125 11.20 11.99 -35.62
C SER A 125 11.93 13.32 -35.69
N SER A 126 13.24 13.28 -35.44
CA SER A 126 14.28 14.07 -36.12
C SER A 126 15.61 13.64 -35.49
N GLU A 127 16.32 12.76 -36.18
CA GLU A 127 17.74 12.54 -35.93
C GLU A 127 18.57 13.75 -36.40
N GLU A 128 19.77 13.85 -35.84
CA GLU A 128 20.97 14.62 -36.26
C GLU A 128 21.37 15.81 -35.37
N GLY A 129 22.65 15.80 -34.96
CA GLY A 129 23.41 17.04 -34.82
C GLY A 129 24.15 17.25 -33.51
N CYS A 130 25.43 16.86 -33.51
CA CYS A 130 26.49 17.30 -32.62
C CYS A 130 26.75 18.83 -32.75
N ASP A 131 27.29 19.42 -31.67
CA ASP A 131 28.03 20.69 -31.58
C ASP A 131 27.33 22.08 -31.47
N THR A 132 27.49 22.63 -30.26
CA THR A 132 28.05 23.95 -29.90
C THR A 132 27.89 25.16 -30.85
N LYS A 133 27.00 26.12 -30.52
CA LYS A 133 27.32 27.55 -30.20
C LYS A 133 26.09 28.46 -30.08
N LEU A 134 26.06 29.16 -28.93
CA LEU A 134 25.84 30.58 -28.67
C LEU A 134 25.02 31.48 -29.64
N ALA A 135 24.20 32.32 -28.98
CA ALA A 135 23.73 33.68 -29.32
C ALA A 135 22.35 33.78 -30.02
N GLN A 136 21.32 34.20 -29.26
CA GLN A 136 20.77 35.58 -29.21
C GLN A 136 19.61 35.74 -30.21
N LEU A 137 18.39 36.20 -29.90
CA LEU A 137 17.92 37.27 -29.02
C LEU A 137 16.36 37.18 -28.92
N SER A 138 15.76 37.29 -27.73
CA SER A 138 14.90 38.42 -27.27
C SER A 138 13.40 38.32 -27.70
N GLN A 139 12.33 38.61 -26.94
CA GLN A 139 12.05 39.27 -25.65
C GLN A 139 10.67 38.81 -25.14
N ASN A 140 10.51 38.66 -23.81
CA ASN A 140 9.47 39.33 -23.00
C ASN A 140 9.51 38.81 -21.56
N ALA A 141 10.43 39.35 -20.76
CA ALA A 141 10.45 39.20 -19.31
C ALA A 141 10.29 40.59 -18.69
N ARG A 142 9.24 40.78 -17.88
CA ARG A 142 9.04 42.00 -17.08
C ARG A 142 9.92 41.91 -15.83
N THR A 143 10.73 42.95 -15.66
CA THR A 143 11.69 43.20 -14.60
C THR A 143 11.03 43.48 -13.23
N PRO A 144 11.59 43.00 -12.10
CA PRO A 144 11.42 43.65 -10.80
C PRO A 144 12.47 44.75 -10.61
N ASN A 145 12.01 45.87 -10.07
CA ASN A 145 12.74 47.12 -9.88
C ASN A 145 13.68 47.04 -8.66
N GLN A 146 14.86 47.67 -8.79
CA GLN A 146 15.81 47.89 -7.70
C GLN A 146 15.34 49.01 -6.77
N THR A 147 15.39 48.79 -5.45
CA THR A 147 15.54 49.88 -4.47
C THR A 147 16.57 49.50 -3.40
N LYS A 148 17.44 50.46 -3.09
CA LYS A 148 18.58 50.41 -2.15
C LYS A 148 18.13 50.16 -0.69
N PRO A 149 19.04 49.75 0.21
CA PRO A 149 18.72 49.41 1.60
C PRO A 149 18.41 50.65 2.43
N ASN A 150 17.30 50.63 3.17
CA ASN A 150 16.98 51.63 4.19
C ASN A 150 17.75 51.29 5.48
N GLN A 151 18.58 52.22 5.94
CA GLN A 151 19.25 52.14 7.24
C GLN A 151 18.27 52.57 8.34
N THR A 152 17.87 51.64 9.19
CA THR A 152 17.29 51.97 10.50
C THR A 152 17.91 51.07 11.55
N LYS A 153 18.65 51.69 12.49
CA LYS A 153 19.21 51.04 13.68
C LYS A 153 18.09 50.48 14.57
N PRO A 154 18.20 49.26 15.10
CA PRO A 154 17.38 48.83 16.22
C PRO A 154 17.86 49.51 17.53
N PRO A 155 16.94 49.80 18.48
CA PRO A 155 17.31 50.37 19.78
C PRO A 155 18.03 49.35 20.67
N PRO A 156 18.82 49.80 21.67
CA PRO A 156 19.61 48.93 22.54
C PRO A 156 18.71 48.11 23.49
N PRO A 157 19.14 46.90 23.89
CA PRO A 157 18.40 46.07 24.83
C PRO A 157 18.59 46.57 26.27
N THR A 158 17.49 46.66 27.01
CA THR A 158 17.48 46.79 28.47
C THR A 158 17.80 45.41 29.08
N PRO A 159 18.70 45.31 30.08
CA PRO A 159 19.06 44.04 30.68
C PRO A 159 18.00 43.64 31.70
N SER A 160 17.39 42.46 31.52
CA SER A 160 16.71 41.77 32.61
C SER A 160 17.58 40.57 33.01
N GLU A 161 18.26 40.75 34.13
CA GLU A 161 18.92 39.69 34.88
C GLU A 161 17.90 38.63 35.28
N ASN A 162 18.16 37.36 34.94
CA ASN A 162 18.23 36.27 35.91
C ASN A 162 18.56 34.92 35.26
N ALA A 163 19.34 34.15 36.02
CA ALA A 163 19.53 32.70 35.99
C ALA A 163 20.58 32.09 35.05
N GLY A 164 21.68 31.63 35.68
CA GLY A 164 22.14 30.25 35.49
C GLY A 164 23.19 30.01 34.41
N THR A 165 24.44 29.86 34.86
CA THR A 165 25.55 29.26 34.11
C THR A 165 25.15 27.93 33.46
N ALA A 166 25.00 27.90 32.13
CA ALA A 166 24.90 26.67 31.34
C ALA A 166 25.59 26.88 29.98
N SER A 167 26.49 25.96 29.65
CA SER A 167 27.32 25.97 28.44
C SER A 167 26.48 26.18 27.17
N THR A 168 26.73 27.26 26.42
CA THR A 168 25.97 27.62 25.21
C THR A 168 26.34 26.69 24.05
N ARG A 169 25.88 25.43 24.10
CA ARG A 169 25.99 24.50 22.98
C ARG A 169 25.22 25.10 21.80
N SER A 170 25.88 25.16 20.63
CA SER A 170 25.27 25.66 19.41
C SER A 170 24.79 24.51 18.52
N TRP A 171 23.83 24.80 17.64
CA TRP A 171 23.37 23.85 16.62
C TRP A 171 24.50 23.35 15.70
N GLY A 172 25.56 24.14 15.53
CA GLY A 172 26.75 23.72 14.78
C GLY A 172 27.50 22.56 15.46
N GLY A 173 27.57 22.56 16.80
CA GLY A 173 28.14 21.44 17.56
C GLY A 173 27.33 20.16 17.40
N VAL A 174 25.99 20.27 17.48
CA VAL A 174 25.07 19.16 17.26
C VAL A 174 25.26 18.53 15.88
N GLY A 175 25.47 19.35 14.83
CA GLY A 175 25.76 18.85 13.48
C GLY A 175 27.03 18.00 13.42
N GLY A 176 28.09 18.44 14.11
CA GLY A 176 29.33 17.66 14.24
C GLY A 176 29.13 16.31 14.92
N ASP A 177 28.36 16.28 16.01
CA ASP A 177 28.08 15.04 16.74
C ASP A 177 27.26 14.04 15.91
N LEU A 178 26.27 14.53 15.16
CA LEU A 178 25.47 13.69 14.27
C LEU A 178 26.31 13.08 13.14
N LEU A 179 27.22 13.87 12.55
CA LEU A 179 28.16 13.38 11.55
C LEU A 179 29.12 12.35 12.14
N ALA A 180 29.64 12.59 13.35
CA ALA A 180 30.48 11.64 14.07
C ALA A 180 29.76 10.31 14.38
N LYS A 181 28.44 10.35 14.58
CA LYS A 181 27.58 9.15 14.72
C LYS A 181 27.19 8.50 13.39
N GLY A 182 27.65 9.03 12.25
CA GLY A 182 27.40 8.45 10.92
C GLY A 182 26.11 8.92 10.24
N VAL A 183 25.44 9.94 10.77
CA VAL A 183 24.22 10.53 10.19
C VAL A 183 24.60 11.43 9.00
N LYS A 184 24.55 10.87 7.79
CA LYS A 184 24.94 11.59 6.54
C LYS A 184 24.11 12.84 6.25
N GLN A 185 22.87 12.90 6.74
CA GLN A 185 21.93 14.02 6.55
C GLN A 185 21.73 14.81 7.85
N ALA A 186 22.82 15.08 8.58
CA ALA A 186 22.79 15.76 9.87
C ALA A 186 22.06 17.12 9.82
N GLN A 187 22.32 17.94 8.78
CA GLN A 187 21.68 19.24 8.64
C GLN A 187 20.16 19.13 8.47
N ALA A 188 19.68 18.19 7.64
CA ALA A 188 18.25 17.99 7.43
C ALA A 188 17.51 17.54 8.70
N ALA A 189 18.18 16.75 9.55
CA ALA A 189 17.66 16.37 10.86
C ALA A 189 17.57 17.58 11.82
N ILE A 190 18.60 18.44 11.82
CA ILE A 190 18.62 19.68 12.61
C ILE A 190 17.53 20.65 12.15
N ASP A 191 17.42 20.87 10.84
CA ASP A 191 16.41 21.77 10.26
C ASP A 191 15.00 21.30 10.61
N SER A 192 14.77 19.98 10.62
CA SER A 192 13.49 19.38 11.03
C SER A 192 13.22 19.63 12.51
N ALA A 193 14.19 19.32 13.39
CA ALA A 193 14.06 19.54 14.83
C ALA A 193 13.80 21.03 15.17
N GLN A 194 14.51 21.95 14.51
CA GLN A 194 14.30 23.39 14.63
C GLN A 194 12.92 23.82 14.14
N ARG A 195 12.47 23.31 12.98
CA ARG A 195 11.15 23.61 12.42
C ARG A 195 10.02 23.20 13.36
N PHE A 196 10.18 22.10 14.09
CA PHE A 196 9.21 21.65 15.10
C PHE A 196 9.38 22.35 16.46
N GLY A 197 10.36 23.25 16.63
CA GLY A 197 10.57 23.98 17.88
C GLY A 197 11.26 23.16 18.97
N CYS A 198 11.99 22.09 18.61
CA CYS A 198 12.72 21.27 19.58
C CYS A 198 13.95 22.03 20.10
N SER A 199 14.24 21.85 21.39
CA SER A 199 15.43 22.41 22.02
C SER A 199 16.69 21.58 21.73
N ILE A 200 17.87 22.20 21.82
CA ILE A 200 19.16 21.51 21.71
C ILE A 200 19.28 20.38 22.76
N ALA A 201 18.77 20.61 23.97
CA ALA A 201 18.77 19.62 25.05
C ALA A 201 17.99 18.35 24.69
N GLN A 202 16.85 18.48 23.99
CA GLN A 202 16.07 17.32 23.53
C GLN A 202 16.82 16.51 22.46
N VAL A 203 17.52 17.20 21.56
CA VAL A 203 18.33 16.55 20.52
C VAL A 203 19.54 15.85 21.14
N ASP A 204 20.21 16.49 22.11
CA ASP A 204 21.31 15.89 22.87
C ASP A 204 20.86 14.65 23.64
N ALA A 205 19.67 14.67 24.23
CA ALA A 205 19.09 13.50 24.89
C ALA A 205 18.90 12.33 23.91
N CYS A 206 18.43 12.58 22.68
CA CYS A 206 18.36 11.55 21.64
C CYS A 206 19.74 11.02 21.24
N ILE A 207 20.75 11.90 21.09
CA ILE A 207 22.12 11.50 20.75
C ILE A 207 22.72 10.62 21.85
N ALA A 208 22.54 11.00 23.12
CA ALA A 208 23.01 10.24 24.27
C ALA A 208 22.32 8.87 24.36
N HIS A 209 20.99 8.84 24.14
CA HIS A 209 20.23 7.59 24.16
C HIS A 209 20.64 6.64 23.04
N HIS A 210 20.86 7.16 21.82
CA HIS A 210 21.40 6.37 20.71
C HIS A 210 22.80 5.85 21.01
N ALA A 211 23.66 6.64 21.65
CA ALA A 211 25.00 6.21 22.03
C ALA A 211 25.02 5.05 23.03
N ALA A 212 23.96 4.87 23.82
CA ALA A 212 23.80 3.74 24.73
C ALA A 212 23.39 2.42 24.03
N HIS A 213 23.02 2.48 22.74
CA HIS A 213 22.51 1.36 21.95
C HIS A 213 23.35 1.16 20.68
N PRO A 214 24.54 0.54 20.78
CA PRO A 214 25.46 0.35 19.66
C PRO A 214 24.90 -0.52 18.53
N GLU A 215 23.86 -1.32 18.79
CA GLU A 215 23.13 -2.10 17.80
C GLU A 215 22.30 -1.23 16.83
N TRP A 216 22.01 0.02 17.18
CA TRP A 216 21.25 0.92 16.33
C TRP A 216 22.14 1.61 15.30
N GLY A 217 21.83 1.38 14.02
CA GLY A 217 22.46 2.13 12.94
C GLY A 217 22.14 3.63 12.98
N PRO A 218 22.94 4.48 12.29
CA PRO A 218 22.76 5.94 12.26
C PRO A 218 21.38 6.38 11.73
N GLY A 219 20.72 5.53 10.93
CA GLY A 219 19.37 5.80 10.42
C GLY A 219 18.31 5.89 11.52
N VAL A 220 18.49 5.20 12.65
CA VAL A 220 17.56 5.26 13.79
C VAL A 220 17.61 6.65 14.43
N LEU A 221 18.81 7.16 14.71
CA LEU A 221 19.01 8.51 15.24
C LEU A 221 18.48 9.57 14.28
N TYR A 222 18.76 9.45 12.97
CA TYR A 222 18.20 10.35 11.96
C TYR A 222 16.66 10.39 11.98
N ASN A 223 16.03 9.23 11.91
CA ASN A 223 14.56 9.13 11.91
C ASN A 223 13.95 9.68 13.20
N ARG A 224 14.61 9.48 14.35
CA ARG A 224 14.16 10.03 15.62
C ARG A 224 14.16 11.56 15.59
N LEU A 225 15.23 12.17 15.11
CA LEU A 225 15.36 13.63 15.09
C LEU A 225 14.42 14.30 14.09
N VAL A 226 14.20 13.70 12.91
CA VAL A 226 13.25 14.23 11.91
C VAL A 226 11.80 14.21 12.43
N ASN A 227 11.47 13.23 13.27
CA ASN A 227 10.12 13.07 13.82
C ASN A 227 10.00 13.58 15.27
N LEU A 228 11.03 14.20 15.83
CA LEU A 228 11.00 14.75 17.18
C LEU A 228 9.97 15.88 17.26
N ARG A 229 9.26 15.94 18.39
CA ARG A 229 8.28 16.99 18.71
C ARG A 229 8.61 17.56 20.09
N PRO A 230 8.37 18.85 20.33
CA PRO A 230 8.78 19.53 21.55
C PRO A 230 8.03 19.04 22.79
N ASP A 231 6.84 18.49 22.62
CA ASP A 231 5.96 17.93 23.66
C ASP A 231 6.24 16.45 23.96
N GLN A 232 7.11 15.79 23.19
CA GLN A 232 7.46 14.39 23.40
C GLN A 232 8.65 14.24 24.33
N ASP A 233 8.61 13.21 25.19
CA ASP A 233 9.79 12.71 25.89
C ASP A 233 10.77 12.09 24.87
N PRO A 234 11.99 12.64 24.69
CA PRO A 234 12.98 12.13 23.76
C PRO A 234 13.39 10.67 24.00
N LEU A 235 13.17 10.16 25.21
CA LEU A 235 13.59 8.84 25.68
C LEU A 235 12.44 7.82 25.73
N HIS A 236 11.24 8.20 25.29
CA HIS A 236 10.08 7.34 25.40
C HIS A 236 10.29 6.00 24.65
N PRO A 237 10.09 4.82 25.28
CA PRO A 237 10.43 3.52 24.70
C PRO A 237 9.80 3.24 23.33
N ASN A 238 8.52 3.62 23.14
CA ASN A 238 7.81 3.41 21.87
C ASN A 238 8.32 4.29 20.70
N LEU A 239 9.23 5.24 20.96
CA LEU A 239 9.80 6.12 19.95
C LEU A 239 11.12 5.59 19.39
N TRP A 240 11.63 4.50 19.96
CA TRP A 240 12.84 3.81 19.54
C TRP A 240 12.50 2.39 19.09
N PRO A 241 13.26 1.81 18.14
CA PRO A 241 13.07 0.42 17.74
C PRO A 241 13.28 -0.49 18.95
N ASN A 242 12.43 -1.51 19.12
CA ASN A 242 12.79 -2.62 20.00
C ASN A 242 14.13 -3.18 19.54
N PRO A 243 15.08 -3.46 20.45
CA PRO A 243 16.32 -4.11 20.09
C PRO A 243 15.97 -5.46 19.48
N GLY A 244 15.98 -5.51 18.15
CA GLY A 244 15.84 -6.75 17.41
C GLY A 244 17.02 -7.66 17.70
N PRO A 245 16.97 -8.93 17.30
CA PRO A 245 18.14 -9.79 17.39
C PRO A 245 19.34 -9.09 16.75
N ALA A 246 20.49 -9.15 17.43
CA ALA A 246 21.71 -8.49 16.97
C ALA A 246 21.98 -8.87 15.51
N PRO A 247 22.39 -7.90 14.66
CA PRO A 247 22.69 -8.20 13.27
C PRO A 247 23.78 -9.28 13.20
N PRO A 248 23.73 -10.18 12.19
CA PRO A 248 24.75 -11.20 12.01
C PRO A 248 26.12 -10.54 11.92
N GLN A 249 27.06 -11.01 12.74
CA GLN A 249 28.39 -10.41 12.89
C GLN A 249 29.29 -10.78 11.71
N THR A 250 28.94 -11.82 10.97
CA THR A 250 29.72 -12.29 9.81
C THR A 250 28.87 -12.46 8.53
N PRO A 251 29.48 -12.29 7.34
CA PRO A 251 28.82 -12.64 6.08
C PRO A 251 28.37 -14.11 5.98
N ALA A 252 29.00 -15.00 6.73
CA ALA A 252 28.62 -16.41 6.80
C ALA A 252 27.29 -16.61 7.54
N GLU A 253 27.13 -15.96 8.70
CA GLU A 253 25.87 -15.98 9.46
C GLU A 253 24.72 -15.35 8.66
N HIS A 254 24.98 -14.25 7.94
CA HIS A 254 23.97 -13.63 7.10
C HIS A 254 23.49 -14.57 5.98
N ARG A 255 24.42 -15.29 5.31
CA ARG A 255 24.06 -16.27 4.27
C ARG A 255 23.25 -17.43 4.85
N ALA A 256 23.66 -17.97 6.00
CA ALA A 256 22.94 -19.04 6.68
C ALA A 256 21.52 -18.61 7.09
N GLU A 257 21.36 -17.37 7.57
CA GLU A 257 20.05 -16.83 7.93
C GLU A 257 19.14 -16.67 6.70
N VAL A 258 19.67 -16.11 5.61
CA VAL A 258 18.92 -15.97 4.36
C VAL A 258 18.50 -17.34 3.81
N GLU A 259 19.38 -18.33 3.86
CA GLU A 259 19.08 -19.69 3.42
C GLU A 259 17.98 -20.34 4.27
N ARG A 260 18.02 -20.18 5.61
CA ARG A 260 16.96 -20.64 6.50
C ARG A 260 15.61 -19.99 6.19
N GLN A 261 15.59 -18.69 5.94
CA GLN A 261 14.37 -17.95 5.57
C GLN A 261 13.82 -18.44 4.23
N GLN A 262 14.68 -18.66 3.23
CA GLN A 262 14.27 -19.20 1.93
C GLN A 262 13.71 -20.63 2.05
N GLN A 263 14.34 -21.48 2.85
CA GLN A 263 13.85 -22.84 3.10
C GLN A 263 12.50 -22.83 3.82
N ALA A 264 12.31 -21.95 4.82
CA ALA A 264 11.05 -21.81 5.52
C ALA A 264 9.92 -21.33 4.59
N LEU A 265 10.19 -20.32 3.75
CA LEU A 265 9.21 -19.84 2.76
C LEU A 265 8.87 -20.91 1.72
N LYS A 266 9.85 -21.69 1.28
CA LYS A 266 9.63 -22.80 0.35
C LYS A 266 8.75 -23.89 0.97
N ALA A 267 9.05 -24.30 2.20
CA ALA A 267 8.26 -25.29 2.93
C ALA A 267 6.82 -24.82 3.17
N GLU A 268 6.63 -23.54 3.50
CA GLU A 268 5.30 -22.96 3.67
C GLU A 268 4.51 -22.96 2.36
N ARG A 269 5.16 -22.61 1.25
CA ARG A 269 4.54 -22.65 -0.07
C ARG A 269 4.13 -24.08 -0.47
N GLU A 270 5.00 -25.05 -0.24
CA GLU A 270 4.70 -26.46 -0.50
C GLU A 270 3.52 -26.96 0.36
N ARG A 271 3.41 -26.50 1.61
CA ARG A 271 2.27 -26.82 2.48
C ARG A 271 0.96 -26.27 1.93
N ILE A 272 0.94 -25.00 1.51
CA ILE A 272 -0.25 -24.35 0.93
C ILE A 272 -0.66 -25.05 -0.37
N GLU A 273 0.31 -25.35 -1.25
CA GLU A 273 0.04 -26.05 -2.50
C GLU A 273 -0.52 -27.47 -2.25
N ALA A 274 -0.02 -28.18 -1.24
CA ALA A 274 -0.54 -29.49 -0.85
C ALA A 274 -1.96 -29.42 -0.27
N GLU A 275 -2.27 -28.41 0.55
CA GLU A 275 -3.61 -28.21 1.11
C GLU A 275 -4.64 -27.84 0.03
N GLN A 276 -4.25 -27.01 -0.94
CA GLN A 276 -5.07 -26.68 -2.11
C GLN A 276 -5.33 -27.91 -2.97
N ALA A 277 -4.29 -28.69 -3.29
CA ALA A 277 -4.44 -29.92 -4.06
C ALA A 277 -5.34 -30.95 -3.36
N ALA A 278 -5.23 -31.08 -2.04
CA ALA A 278 -6.11 -31.96 -1.25
C ALA A 278 -7.56 -31.48 -1.27
N SER A 279 -7.79 -30.16 -1.18
CA SER A 279 -9.12 -29.56 -1.24
C SER A 279 -9.76 -29.74 -2.63
N GLU A 280 -9.00 -29.56 -3.70
CA GLU A 280 -9.45 -29.81 -5.08
C GLU A 280 -9.80 -31.28 -5.31
N GLN A 281 -8.97 -32.21 -4.84
CA GLN A 281 -9.27 -33.64 -4.92
C GLN A 281 -10.54 -34.00 -4.16
N ARG A 282 -10.74 -33.46 -2.96
CA ARG A 282 -11.97 -33.66 -2.20
C ARG A 282 -13.19 -33.12 -2.96
N TYR A 283 -13.09 -31.92 -3.53
CA TYR A 283 -14.16 -31.35 -4.35
C TYR A 283 -14.50 -32.25 -5.54
N GLN A 284 -13.50 -32.74 -6.28
CA GLN A 284 -13.69 -33.66 -7.40
C GLN A 284 -14.35 -34.97 -6.98
N GLN A 285 -14.01 -35.52 -5.82
CA GLN A 285 -14.62 -36.73 -5.29
C GLN A 285 -16.10 -36.51 -4.93
N LEU A 286 -16.41 -35.39 -4.28
CA LEU A 286 -17.79 -35.02 -3.94
C LEU A 286 -18.63 -34.80 -5.20
N GLU A 287 -18.10 -34.07 -6.16
CA GLU A 287 -18.73 -33.82 -7.46
C GLU A 287 -18.99 -35.14 -8.20
N ALA A 288 -18.02 -36.05 -8.24
CA ALA A 288 -18.18 -37.35 -8.89
C ALA A 288 -19.21 -38.26 -8.23
N ARG A 289 -19.44 -38.12 -6.91
CA ARG A 289 -20.41 -38.93 -6.17
C ARG A 289 -21.81 -38.37 -6.18
N HIS A 290 -21.94 -37.04 -6.04
CA HIS A 290 -23.22 -36.39 -5.75
C HIS A 290 -23.62 -35.32 -6.78
N GLY A 291 -22.76 -35.03 -7.75
CA GLY A 291 -23.02 -34.01 -8.78
C GLY A 291 -24.30 -34.27 -9.55
N ASP A 292 -24.47 -35.50 -10.06
CA ASP A 292 -25.68 -35.90 -10.81
C ASP A 292 -26.95 -35.80 -9.96
N VAL A 293 -26.87 -36.15 -8.67
CA VAL A 293 -27.99 -36.05 -7.72
C VAL A 293 -28.36 -34.59 -7.52
N LEU A 294 -27.37 -33.73 -7.29
CA LEU A 294 -27.57 -32.30 -7.09
C LEU A 294 -28.15 -31.62 -8.35
N ASP A 295 -27.70 -32.03 -9.55
CA ASP A 295 -28.18 -31.48 -10.82
C ASP A 295 -29.59 -31.96 -11.20
N ALA A 296 -30.03 -33.09 -10.64
CA ALA A 296 -31.40 -33.59 -10.81
C ALA A 296 -32.42 -32.91 -9.88
N LEU A 297 -31.98 -32.21 -8.84
CA LEU A 297 -32.89 -31.52 -7.92
C LEU A 297 -33.56 -30.33 -8.60
N ASP A 298 -34.87 -30.21 -8.39
CA ASP A 298 -35.60 -29.01 -8.78
C ASP A 298 -35.30 -27.84 -7.84
N GLN A 299 -35.89 -26.68 -8.13
CA GLN A 299 -35.68 -25.48 -7.33
C GLN A 299 -36.09 -25.67 -5.86
N GLN A 300 -37.14 -26.45 -5.59
CA GLN A 300 -37.62 -26.69 -4.24
C GLN A 300 -36.68 -27.64 -3.49
N GLY A 301 -36.19 -28.69 -4.16
CA GLY A 301 -35.20 -29.63 -3.62
C GLY A 301 -33.91 -28.92 -3.22
N ILE A 302 -33.40 -28.01 -4.06
CA ILE A 302 -32.21 -27.20 -3.73
C ILE A 302 -32.48 -26.31 -2.51
N ILE A 303 -33.67 -25.70 -2.40
CA ILE A 303 -34.02 -24.85 -1.25
C ILE A 303 -34.08 -25.65 0.05
N GLU A 304 -34.67 -26.86 0.04
CA GLU A 304 -34.69 -27.72 1.23
C GLU A 304 -33.28 -28.18 1.61
N LEU A 305 -32.45 -28.54 0.63
CA LEU A 305 -31.06 -28.90 0.89
C LEU A 305 -30.24 -27.74 1.48
N ILE A 306 -30.49 -26.50 1.03
CA ILE A 306 -29.90 -25.30 1.66
C ILE A 306 -30.31 -25.16 3.12
N LYS A 307 -31.60 -25.40 3.45
CA LYS A 307 -32.10 -25.32 4.83
C LYS A 307 -31.50 -26.40 5.72
N GLN A 308 -31.29 -27.60 5.18
CA GLN A 308 -30.62 -28.68 5.90
C GLN A 308 -29.15 -28.37 6.14
N ALA A 309 -28.44 -27.88 5.12
CA ALA A 309 -27.03 -27.53 5.21
C ALA A 309 -26.74 -26.35 6.16
N GLN A 310 -27.68 -25.40 6.28
CA GLN A 310 -27.59 -24.28 7.21
C GLN A 310 -28.92 -24.04 7.94
N PRO A 311 -29.14 -24.70 9.09
CA PRO A 311 -30.36 -24.48 9.88
C PRO A 311 -30.42 -23.07 10.48
N ASP A 312 -29.27 -22.49 10.84
CA ASP A 312 -29.16 -21.19 11.51
C ASP A 312 -29.05 -20.02 10.51
N GLY A 313 -30.07 -19.86 9.65
CA GLY A 313 -30.21 -18.70 8.76
C GLY A 313 -30.07 -18.99 7.26
N PRO A 314 -30.85 -19.93 6.69
CA PRO A 314 -30.74 -20.32 5.29
C PRO A 314 -31.20 -19.22 4.31
N GLU A 315 -31.95 -18.22 4.79
CA GLU A 315 -32.58 -17.19 3.97
C GLU A 315 -31.59 -16.41 3.09
N PHE A 316 -30.37 -16.16 3.59
CA PHE A 316 -29.34 -15.50 2.80
C PHE A 316 -28.91 -16.35 1.60
N LEU A 317 -28.67 -17.64 1.81
CA LEU A 317 -28.27 -18.58 0.76
C LEU A 317 -29.42 -18.85 -0.22
N ILE A 318 -30.65 -18.98 0.27
CA ILE A 318 -31.85 -19.12 -0.56
C ILE A 318 -32.04 -17.88 -1.45
N ARG A 319 -31.92 -16.67 -0.88
CA ARG A 319 -32.01 -15.42 -1.66
C ARG A 319 -30.91 -15.36 -2.72
N ARG A 320 -29.67 -15.70 -2.37
CA ARG A 320 -28.55 -15.73 -3.29
C ARG A 320 -28.77 -16.74 -4.41
N TYR A 321 -29.20 -17.95 -4.09
CA TYR A 321 -29.55 -18.99 -5.07
C TYR A 321 -30.62 -18.53 -6.05
N ARG A 322 -31.71 -17.91 -5.55
CA ARG A 322 -32.78 -17.37 -6.41
C ARG A 322 -32.29 -16.28 -7.37
N GLN A 323 -31.28 -15.51 -6.98
CA GLN A 323 -30.76 -14.40 -7.78
C GLN A 323 -29.68 -14.83 -8.78
N GLN A 324 -28.81 -15.76 -8.39
CA GLN A 324 -27.58 -16.09 -9.11
C GLN A 324 -27.52 -17.54 -9.61
N GLY A 325 -28.53 -18.36 -9.27
CA GLY A 325 -28.47 -19.80 -9.48
C GLY A 325 -27.44 -20.48 -8.57
N LEU A 326 -27.07 -21.70 -8.95
CA LEU A 326 -26.14 -22.53 -8.19
C LEU A 326 -24.68 -22.12 -8.46
N THR A 327 -24.16 -21.20 -7.65
CA THR A 327 -22.74 -20.80 -7.72
C THR A 327 -21.80 -21.92 -7.26
N ALA A 328 -20.55 -21.93 -7.71
CA ALA A 328 -19.56 -22.95 -7.33
C ALA A 328 -19.39 -23.12 -5.80
N THR A 329 -19.37 -22.00 -5.05
CA THR A 329 -19.28 -22.04 -3.59
C THR A 329 -20.50 -22.69 -2.96
N LEU A 330 -21.70 -22.34 -3.44
CA LEU A 330 -22.94 -22.94 -2.96
C LEU A 330 -23.01 -24.43 -3.33
N ARG A 331 -22.56 -24.79 -4.54
CA ARG A 331 -22.48 -26.19 -5.00
C ARG A 331 -21.64 -27.03 -4.05
N LEU A 332 -20.44 -26.58 -3.70
CA LEU A 332 -19.58 -27.29 -2.75
C LEU A 332 -20.27 -27.50 -1.39
N THR A 333 -20.92 -26.46 -0.85
CA THR A 333 -21.67 -26.59 0.42
C THR A 333 -22.79 -27.63 0.34
N LEU A 334 -23.52 -27.69 -0.78
CA LEU A 334 -24.60 -28.66 -0.97
C LEU A 334 -24.08 -30.08 -1.19
N LEU A 335 -22.95 -30.24 -1.89
CA LEU A 335 -22.30 -31.54 -2.04
C LEU A 335 -21.80 -32.09 -0.70
N ASP A 336 -21.22 -31.24 0.16
CA ASP A 336 -20.84 -31.63 1.52
C ASP A 336 -22.06 -32.05 2.36
N ALA A 337 -23.19 -31.37 2.21
CA ALA A 337 -24.43 -31.73 2.90
C ALA A 337 -24.98 -33.10 2.45
N LEU A 338 -24.96 -33.38 1.14
CA LEU A 338 -25.36 -34.68 0.59
C LEU A 338 -24.43 -35.81 1.06
N GLU A 339 -23.12 -35.56 1.15
CA GLU A 339 -22.17 -36.53 1.70
C GLU A 339 -22.47 -36.82 3.19
N ALA A 340 -22.78 -35.79 3.99
CA ALA A 340 -23.13 -35.96 5.39
C ALA A 340 -24.41 -36.80 5.57
N GLU A 341 -25.45 -36.55 4.77
CA GLU A 341 -26.68 -37.37 4.78
C GLU A 341 -26.39 -38.84 4.42
N CYS A 342 -25.55 -39.08 3.41
CA CYS A 342 -25.16 -40.42 2.99
C CYS A 342 -24.35 -41.17 4.07
N GLN A 343 -23.54 -40.45 4.86
CA GLN A 343 -22.82 -41.05 5.98
C GLN A 343 -23.73 -41.35 7.18
N SER A 344 -24.71 -40.48 7.46
CA SER A 344 -25.68 -40.71 8.54
C SER A 344 -26.55 -41.95 8.28
N THR A 345 -27.01 -42.17 7.05
CA THR A 345 -27.84 -43.35 6.70
C THR A 345 -27.07 -44.66 6.83
N VAL A 346 -25.79 -44.69 6.42
CA VAL A 346 -24.92 -45.88 6.56
C VAL A 346 -24.65 -46.23 8.03
N ILE A 347 -24.57 -45.23 8.93
CA ILE A 347 -24.38 -45.49 10.36
C ILE A 347 -25.65 -46.09 10.98
N GLU A 348 -26.84 -45.62 10.60
CA GLU A 348 -28.12 -46.15 11.10
C GLU A 348 -28.39 -47.59 10.62
N GLU A 349 -28.07 -47.92 9.36
CA GLU A 349 -28.23 -49.29 8.83
C GLU A 349 -27.28 -50.30 9.48
N ASN A 350 -26.10 -49.87 9.94
CA ASN A 350 -25.15 -50.75 10.63
C ASN A 350 -25.44 -50.91 12.14
N ALA A 351 -26.34 -50.10 12.71
CA ALA A 351 -26.73 -50.14 14.12
C ALA A 351 -27.97 -50.99 14.40
N LEU A 352 -28.70 -51.38 13.35
CA LEU A 352 -29.85 -52.31 13.36
C LEU A 352 -29.40 -53.74 13.04
#